data_AF-A0AAU3Q8W5-F1
#
_entry.id   AF-A0AAU3Q8W5-F1
#
_cell.length_a   1.000
_cell.length_b   1.000
_cell.length_c   1.000
_cell.angle_alpha   90.00
_cell.angle_beta   90.00
_cell.angle_gamma   90.00
#
_symmetry.space_group_name_H-M   'P 1'
#
loop_
_entity.id
_entity.type
_entity.pdbx_description
1 polymer ?
#
loop_
_entity_poly.entity_id
_entity_poly.type
_entity_poly.pdbx_seq_one_letter_code
_entity_poly.pdbx_strand_id
1 'polypeptide(L)'
;MRFIPHALTRLLPRRRPRAGLPYADFGAPMPWQLQMDTGPSEPAEPCPEHAHALELRRHALNLETLANNPELADPDGDPKELAARDYYAELDAAEETLHAYLIAHRDVLGDYPEWAAEYDFIDHPDEV
;
A
#
# COMPACT_ATOMS: atom_id res chain seq x y z
N MET A 1 31.92 -28.60 -45.59
CA MET A 1 30.97 -29.53 -46.23
C MET A 1 29.77 -29.72 -45.30
N ARG A 2 28.55 -29.70 -45.87
CA ARG A 2 27.23 -30.07 -45.28
C ARG A 2 26.69 -29.14 -44.18
N PHE A 3 25.63 -28.34 -44.47
CA PHE A 3 24.17 -28.61 -44.31
C PHE A 3 23.76 -28.68 -42.83
N ILE A 4 22.78 -27.91 -42.33
CA ILE A 4 21.30 -28.11 -42.28
C ILE A 4 20.72 -26.80 -41.61
N PRO A 5 19.45 -26.37 -41.72
CA PRO A 5 18.58 -26.05 -42.86
C PRO A 5 17.84 -24.69 -42.71
N HIS A 6 17.12 -24.29 -43.77
CA HIS A 6 16.01 -23.33 -43.72
C HIS A 6 14.81 -23.88 -42.94
N ALA A 7 14.28 -23.12 -41.97
CA ALA A 7 12.86 -23.12 -41.65
C ALA A 7 12.47 -21.93 -40.77
N LEU A 8 11.37 -21.28 -41.16
CA LEU A 8 10.51 -20.39 -40.37
C LEU A 8 10.87 -18.90 -40.29
N THR A 9 10.79 -18.27 -41.47
CA THR A 9 10.00 -17.05 -41.69
C THR A 9 8.65 -17.01 -40.95
N ARG A 10 8.20 -15.78 -40.62
CA ARG A 10 6.83 -15.31 -40.25
C ARG A 10 6.63 -15.26 -38.71
N LEU A 11 6.43 -14.13 -38.04
CA LEU A 11 5.71 -12.89 -38.35
C LEU A 11 6.32 -11.72 -37.57
N LEU A 12 6.94 -10.75 -38.26
CA LEU A 12 7.03 -9.39 -37.75
C LEU A 12 6.20 -8.51 -38.69
N PRO A 13 5.08 -7.93 -38.22
CA PRO A 13 4.30 -7.03 -39.05
C PRO A 13 5.14 -5.82 -39.42
N ARG A 14 5.26 -5.61 -40.73
CA ARG A 14 5.79 -4.40 -41.35
C ARG A 14 5.16 -3.17 -40.68
N ARG A 15 5.97 -2.37 -39.97
CA ARG A 15 5.66 -0.97 -39.70
C ARG A 15 5.42 -0.28 -41.04
N ARG A 16 4.14 -0.08 -41.39
CA ARG A 16 3.79 0.95 -42.37
C ARG A 16 4.14 2.30 -41.75
N PRO A 17 4.86 3.19 -42.45
CA PRO A 17 4.94 4.57 -42.04
C PRO A 17 3.53 5.15 -42.22
N ARG A 18 2.80 5.33 -41.11
CA ARG A 18 1.53 6.03 -41.13
C ARG A 18 1.86 7.50 -41.30
N ALA A 19 1.84 7.94 -42.56
CA ALA A 19 1.64 9.32 -42.92
C ALA A 19 0.37 9.83 -42.23
N GLY A 20 0.44 11.05 -41.70
CA GLY A 20 -0.67 11.73 -41.06
C GLY A 20 -0.62 11.64 -39.54
N LEU A 21 0.15 12.56 -38.93
CA LEU A 21 -0.34 13.19 -37.71
C LEU A 21 -1.50 14.11 -38.13
N PRO A 22 -2.70 13.89 -37.63
CA PRO A 22 -3.55 15.01 -37.28
C PRO A 22 -3.79 14.94 -35.77
N TYR A 23 -3.59 16.07 -35.11
CA TYR A 23 -4.24 16.53 -33.88
C TYR A 23 -4.89 15.46 -32.98
N ALA A 24 -4.48 15.46 -31.72
CA ALA A 24 -5.22 14.85 -30.62
C ALA A 24 -6.73 15.08 -30.83
N ASP A 25 -7.47 13.98 -30.97
CA ASP A 25 -8.91 14.01 -31.10
C ASP A 25 -9.44 14.48 -29.74
N PHE A 26 -9.73 15.78 -29.61
CA PHE A 26 -10.21 16.42 -28.39
C PHE A 26 -11.58 15.87 -27.93
N GLY A 27 -12.17 14.92 -28.65
CA GLY A 27 -13.36 14.17 -28.27
C GLY A 27 -13.10 12.78 -27.67
N ALA A 28 -11.85 12.30 -27.60
CA ALA A 28 -11.53 11.06 -26.92
C ALA A 28 -11.54 11.28 -25.40
N PRO A 29 -12.22 10.42 -24.61
CA PRO A 29 -12.16 10.53 -23.16
C PRO A 29 -10.70 10.38 -22.73
N MET A 30 -10.22 11.36 -21.99
CA MET A 30 -8.88 11.33 -21.42
C MET A 30 -8.75 10.10 -20.50
N PRO A 31 -7.55 9.53 -20.28
CA PRO A 31 -7.39 8.36 -19.44
C PRO A 31 -7.88 8.56 -17.99
N TRP A 32 -8.01 9.81 -17.52
CA TRP A 32 -8.61 10.17 -16.24
C TRP A 32 -10.15 10.33 -16.29
N GLN A 33 -10.78 10.29 -17.46
CA GLN A 33 -12.24 10.30 -17.69
C GLN A 33 -12.84 8.90 -17.85
N LEU A 34 -12.01 7.87 -17.92
CA LEU A 34 -12.49 6.50 -17.75
C LEU A 34 -13.02 6.43 -16.32
N GLN A 35 -14.35 6.46 -16.18
CA GLN A 35 -15.00 6.02 -14.95
C GLN A 35 -14.47 4.61 -14.72
N MET A 36 -13.51 4.50 -13.79
CA MET A 36 -13.25 3.25 -13.13
C MET A 36 -14.62 2.75 -12.70
N ASP A 37 -14.94 1.53 -13.09
CA ASP A 37 -16.12 0.81 -12.63
C ASP A 37 -15.96 0.66 -11.11
N THR A 38 -16.24 1.75 -10.37
CA THR A 38 -16.44 1.73 -8.94
C THR A 38 -17.80 1.09 -8.79
N GLY A 39 -17.82 -0.25 -8.91
CA GLY A 39 -18.97 -1.03 -8.48
C GLY A 39 -19.39 -0.53 -7.10
N PRO A 40 -20.69 -0.55 -6.78
CA PRO A 40 -21.15 -0.11 -5.48
C PRO A 40 -20.63 -1.12 -4.45
N SER A 41 -19.47 -0.82 -3.88
CA SER A 41 -19.10 -1.30 -2.57
C SER A 41 -19.08 -0.05 -1.72
N GLU A 42 -20.29 0.43 -1.40
CA GLU A 42 -20.44 1.15 -0.14
C GLU A 42 -19.81 0.22 0.91
N PRO A 43 -18.77 0.65 1.63
CA PRO A 43 -18.18 -0.20 2.65
C PRO A 43 -19.31 -0.59 3.60
N ALA A 44 -19.42 -1.89 3.91
CA ALA A 44 -20.24 -2.35 5.01
C ALA A 44 -20.00 -1.41 6.19
N GLU A 45 -21.08 -0.91 6.81
CA GLU A 45 -20.99 0.09 7.89
C GLU A 45 -19.79 -0.24 8.79
N PRO A 46 -18.82 0.67 8.94
CA PRO A 46 -17.56 0.33 9.59
C PRO A 46 -17.86 -0.18 10.99
N CYS A 47 -17.58 -1.47 11.23
CA CYS A 47 -17.79 -2.05 12.53
C CYS A 47 -16.90 -1.34 13.56
N PRO A 48 -17.34 -1.24 14.83
CA PRO A 48 -16.56 -0.55 15.86
C PRO A 48 -15.16 -1.16 16.01
N GLU A 49 -15.01 -2.46 15.78
CA GLU A 49 -13.74 -3.16 15.82
C GLU A 49 -12.78 -2.64 14.73
N HIS A 50 -13.30 -2.44 13.51
CA HIS A 50 -12.53 -1.93 12.39
C HIS A 50 -12.07 -0.49 12.63
N ALA A 51 -12.98 0.36 13.13
CA ALA A 51 -12.64 1.74 13.51
C ALA A 51 -11.53 1.77 14.58
N HIS A 52 -11.60 0.90 15.58
CA HIS A 52 -10.57 0.84 16.62
C HIS A 52 -9.22 0.34 16.09
N ALA A 53 -9.21 -0.68 15.22
CA ALA A 53 -7.98 -1.14 14.57
C ALA A 53 -7.31 -0.02 13.74
N LEU A 54 -8.09 0.81 13.05
CA LEU A 54 -7.58 1.98 12.35
C LEU A 54 -7.00 3.04 13.30
N GLU A 55 -7.60 3.24 14.47
CA GLU A 55 -7.06 4.14 15.50
C GLU A 55 -5.70 3.66 16.02
N LEU A 56 -5.57 2.35 16.29
CA LEU A 56 -4.31 1.73 16.71
C LEU A 56 -3.24 1.86 15.61
N ARG A 57 -3.58 1.58 14.36
CA ARG A 57 -2.67 1.76 13.22
C ARG A 57 -2.22 3.21 13.08
N ARG A 58 -3.14 4.17 13.20
CA ARG A 58 -2.81 5.60 13.17
C ARG A 58 -1.86 5.98 14.31
N HIS A 59 -2.06 5.40 15.50
CA HIS A 59 -1.17 5.64 16.63
C HIS A 59 0.26 5.14 16.36
N ALA A 60 0.41 3.91 15.85
CA ALA A 60 1.72 3.36 15.46
C ALA A 60 2.40 4.24 14.40
N LEU A 61 1.69 4.64 13.33
CA LEU A 61 2.25 5.53 12.29
C LEU A 61 2.69 6.90 12.83
N ASN A 62 1.96 7.45 13.80
CA ASN A 62 2.38 8.68 14.46
C ASN A 62 3.67 8.47 15.26
N LEU A 63 3.79 7.35 15.98
CA LEU A 63 5.00 7.01 16.72
C LEU A 63 6.19 6.76 15.80
N GLU A 64 5.99 6.08 14.67
CA GLU A 64 7.01 5.91 13.63
C GLU A 64 7.48 7.27 13.10
N THR A 65 6.55 8.18 12.85
CA THR A 65 6.88 9.55 12.42
C THR A 65 7.74 10.28 13.46
N LEU A 66 7.39 10.16 14.73
CA LEU A 66 8.13 10.76 15.84
C LEU A 66 9.48 10.07 16.10
N ALA A 67 9.58 8.76 15.93
CA ALA A 67 10.83 8.02 16.06
C ALA A 67 11.85 8.47 15.00
N ASN A 68 11.38 8.72 13.78
CA ASN A 68 12.21 9.21 12.69
C ASN A 68 12.47 10.73 12.77
N ASN A 69 11.58 11.50 13.40
CA ASN A 69 11.65 12.97 13.49
C ASN A 69 11.19 13.46 14.89
N PRO A 70 12.00 13.26 15.95
CA PRO A 70 11.60 13.59 17.33
C PRO A 70 11.22 15.07 17.53
N GLU A 71 11.78 15.98 16.73
CA GLU A 71 11.47 17.40 16.74
C GLU A 71 10.01 17.74 16.41
N LEU A 72 9.26 16.81 15.79
CA LEU A 72 7.83 16.99 15.51
C LEU A 72 6.96 16.81 16.76
N ALA A 73 7.47 16.17 17.82
CA ALA A 73 6.72 15.98 19.05
C ALA A 73 6.58 17.28 19.86
N ASP A 74 7.65 18.08 19.89
CA ASP A 74 7.68 19.41 20.51
C ASP A 74 8.67 20.31 19.75
N PRO A 75 8.19 21.12 18.79
CA PRO A 75 9.05 22.00 17.99
C PRO A 75 9.82 23.05 18.81
N ASP A 76 9.34 23.38 20.02
CA ASP A 76 9.94 24.35 20.92
C ASP A 76 10.73 23.69 22.06
N GLY A 77 10.74 22.35 22.12
CA GLY A 77 11.38 21.54 23.17
C GLY A 77 12.91 21.48 23.07
N ASP A 78 13.58 21.10 24.15
CA ASP A 78 15.03 20.86 24.13
C ASP A 78 15.33 19.59 23.31
N PRO A 79 16.14 19.66 22.23
CA PRO A 79 16.52 18.49 21.44
C PRO A 79 17.12 17.35 22.25
N LYS A 80 17.78 17.63 23.39
CA LYS A 80 18.34 16.59 24.27
C LYS A 80 17.27 15.81 25.01
N GLU A 81 16.18 16.45 25.41
CA GLU A 81 15.06 15.78 26.08
C GLU A 81 14.26 14.95 25.07
N LEU A 82 14.07 15.48 23.86
CA LEU A 82 13.43 14.74 22.76
C LEU A 82 14.24 13.51 22.34
N ALA A 83 15.58 13.63 22.28
CA ALA A 83 16.46 12.50 21.97
C ALA A 83 16.57 11.48 23.12
N ALA A 84 16.20 11.85 24.35
CA ALA A 84 16.21 10.94 25.49
C ALA A 84 14.96 10.04 25.55
N ARG A 85 13.89 10.40 24.81
CA ARG A 85 12.68 9.60 24.71
C ARG A 85 12.86 8.48 23.69
N ASP A 86 12.52 7.27 24.11
CA ASP A 86 12.66 6.08 23.27
C ASP A 86 11.39 5.83 22.46
N TYR A 87 11.23 6.60 21.38
CA TYR A 87 10.08 6.46 20.48
C TYR A 87 10.04 5.10 19.76
N TYR A 88 11.18 4.42 19.59
CA TYR A 88 11.19 3.08 18.99
C TYR A 88 10.60 2.04 19.95
N ALA A 89 10.94 2.10 21.24
CA ALA A 89 10.30 1.23 22.23
C ALA A 89 8.78 1.48 22.35
N GLU A 90 8.33 2.74 22.22
CA GLU A 90 6.90 3.06 22.19
C GLU A 90 6.21 2.56 20.91
N LEU A 91 6.88 2.67 19.75
CA LEU A 91 6.40 2.14 18.48
C LEU A 91 6.22 0.62 18.55
N ASP A 92 7.25 -0.11 19.01
CA ASP A 92 7.21 -1.57 19.15
C ASP A 92 6.01 -2.00 20.00
N ALA A 93 5.79 -1.33 21.14
CA ALA A 93 4.64 -1.61 22.01
C ALA A 93 3.28 -1.31 21.35
N ALA A 94 3.21 -0.26 20.51
CA ALA A 94 2.00 0.08 19.79
C ALA A 94 1.69 -0.92 18.66
N GLU A 95 2.72 -1.40 17.95
CA GLU A 95 2.59 -2.46 16.93
C GLU A 95 2.18 -3.80 17.56
N GLU A 96 2.81 -4.19 18.68
CA GLU A 96 2.38 -5.37 19.46
C GLU A 96 0.91 -5.27 19.88
N THR A 97 0.47 -4.08 20.31
CA THR A 97 -0.93 -3.84 20.71
C THR A 97 -1.87 -3.96 19.51
N LEU A 98 -1.50 -3.42 18.36
CA LEU A 98 -2.27 -3.57 17.11
C LEU A 98 -2.37 -5.04 16.70
N HIS A 99 -1.25 -5.77 16.66
CA HIS A 99 -1.23 -7.18 16.27
C HIS A 99 -2.06 -8.04 17.23
N ALA A 100 -1.93 -7.83 18.54
CA ALA A 100 -2.74 -8.51 19.53
C ALA A 100 -4.25 -8.27 19.31
N TYR A 101 -4.63 -7.03 18.96
CA TYR A 101 -6.01 -6.67 18.66
C TYR A 101 -6.53 -7.33 17.37
N LEU A 102 -5.73 -7.32 16.30
CA LEU A 102 -6.06 -7.99 15.03
C LEU A 102 -6.25 -9.50 15.23
N ILE A 103 -5.37 -10.15 15.98
CA ILE A 103 -5.49 -11.58 16.31
C ILE A 103 -6.79 -11.84 17.09
N ALA A 104 -7.08 -11.01 18.09
CA ALA A 104 -8.24 -11.19 18.96
C ALA A 104 -9.57 -11.01 18.23
N HIS A 105 -9.62 -10.24 17.14
CA HIS A 105 -10.84 -9.92 16.39
C HIS A 105 -10.77 -10.39 14.93
N ARG A 106 -9.96 -11.42 14.67
CA ARG A 106 -9.72 -11.96 13.33
C ARG A 106 -10.98 -12.48 12.64
N ASP A 107 -11.96 -12.93 13.41
CA ASP A 107 -13.27 -13.38 12.92
C ASP A 107 -14.09 -12.26 12.26
N VAL A 108 -13.91 -11.01 12.71
CA VAL A 108 -14.59 -9.83 12.15
C VAL A 108 -13.67 -9.07 11.19
N LEU A 109 -12.39 -8.90 11.56
CA LEU A 109 -11.43 -8.10 10.83
C LEU A 109 -10.77 -8.85 9.68
N GLY A 110 -10.85 -10.18 9.64
CA GLY A 110 -10.26 -11.02 8.59
C GLY A 110 -10.87 -10.82 7.20
N ASP A 111 -12.09 -10.29 7.13
CA ASP A 111 -12.79 -10.01 5.87
C ASP A 111 -12.36 -8.68 5.21
N TYR A 112 -11.61 -7.84 5.93
CA TYR A 112 -11.15 -6.54 5.46
C TYR A 112 -9.80 -6.66 4.73
N PRO A 113 -9.73 -6.35 3.42
CA PRO A 113 -8.53 -6.56 2.62
C PRO A 113 -7.31 -5.72 3.07
N GLU A 114 -7.52 -4.58 3.73
CA GLU A 114 -6.46 -3.71 4.26
C GLU A 114 -5.63 -4.35 5.38
N TRP A 115 -6.15 -5.40 6.02
CA TRP A 115 -5.44 -6.16 7.07
C TRP A 115 -4.74 -7.41 6.53
N ALA A 116 -4.91 -7.74 5.24
CA ALA A 116 -4.32 -8.95 4.66
C ALA A 116 -2.79 -9.01 4.84
N ALA A 117 -2.10 -7.87 4.65
CA ALA A 117 -0.66 -7.79 4.84
C ALA A 117 -0.24 -7.94 6.32
N GLU A 118 -1.02 -7.38 7.25
CA GLU A 118 -0.75 -7.55 8.68
C GLU A 118 -0.95 -9.01 9.10
N TYR A 119 -1.98 -9.68 8.60
CA TYR A 119 -2.19 -11.09 8.88
C TYR A 119 -1.11 -11.98 8.26
N ASP A 120 -0.60 -11.64 7.07
CA ASP A 120 0.54 -12.34 6.46
C ASP A 120 1.78 -12.23 7.35
N PHE A 121 2.08 -11.03 7.86
CA PHE A 121 3.17 -10.80 8.82
C PHE A 121 2.97 -11.58 10.13
N ILE A 122 1.76 -11.57 10.69
CA ILE A 122 1.41 -12.27 11.94
C ILE A 122 1.51 -13.80 11.78
N ASP A 123 1.07 -14.34 10.64
CA ASP A 123 1.06 -15.78 10.37
C ASP A 123 2.44 -16.30 9.93
N HIS A 124 3.26 -15.45 9.32
CA HIS A 124 4.57 -15.78 8.75
C HIS A 124 5.69 -14.83 9.22
N PRO A 125 5.97 -14.73 10.53
CA PRO A 125 6.92 -13.75 11.08
C PRO A 125 8.38 -13.98 10.62
N ASP A 126 8.71 -15.17 10.10
CA ASP A 126 10.07 -15.54 9.66
C ASP A 126 10.35 -15.21 8.18
N GLU A 127 9.35 -14.74 7.40
CA GLU A 127 9.47 -14.55 5.94
C GLU A 127 9.79 -13.10 5.51
N VAL A 128 10.04 -12.20 6.47
CA VAL A 128 10.17 -10.74 6.28
C VAL A 128 11.62 -10.28 6.37
#